data_AF-A0A926HII8-F1
#
_entry.id   AF-A0A926HII8-F1
#
_cell.length_a   1.000
_cell.length_b   1.000
_cell.length_c   1.000
_cell.angle_alpha   90.00
_cell.angle_beta   90.00
_cell.angle_gamma   90.00
#
_symmetry.space_group_name_H-M   'P 1'
#
loop_
_entity.id
_entity.type
_entity.pdbx_description
1 polymer ?
#
loop_
_entity_poly.entity_id
_entity_poly.type
_entity_poly.pdbx_seq_one_letter_code
_entity_poly.pdbx_strand_id
1 'polypeptide(L)'
;SFGSGLALQGNKALIGMPATKNMSAVYVFIFNGNSWVQGQKLVADNPSLSYGFGASIAISDNLALVGVPGGDVGEVYSFSFNGSTWGNRKKFSAHDSRHNFGRFVILRGNAAVVVATTDYHFQISGDTFGSAAYFFTLEGSQWIERQAIASTDWRGISVALSANRLLLGAPTDPTHDDGVGYIYEFPF
;
A
#
# COMPACT_ATOMS: atom_id res chain seq x y z
N SER A 1 5.97 4.05 -14.29
CA SER A 1 7.08 3.12 -14.60
C SER A 1 6.60 1.70 -14.33
N PHE A 2 6.93 0.71 -15.16
CA PHE A 2 6.61 -0.69 -14.86
C PHE A 2 7.59 -1.21 -13.80
N GLY A 3 7.09 -1.92 -12.79
CA GLY A 3 7.89 -2.44 -11.68
C GLY A 3 8.00 -1.50 -10.47
N SER A 4 7.22 -0.42 -10.40
CA SER A 4 7.23 0.48 -9.23
C SER A 4 6.66 -0.17 -7.97
N GLY A 5 5.62 -0.99 -8.12
CA GLY A 5 5.15 -1.91 -7.09
C GLY A 5 5.46 -3.34 -7.51
N LEU A 6 5.96 -4.16 -6.59
CA LEU A 6 6.25 -5.56 -6.84
C LEU A 6 5.87 -6.38 -5.61
N ALA A 7 5.14 -7.47 -5.82
CA ALA A 7 4.91 -8.47 -4.80
C ALA A 7 5.03 -9.87 -5.40
N LEU A 8 5.63 -10.78 -4.64
CA LEU A 8 5.87 -12.16 -5.02
C LEU A 8 5.54 -13.05 -3.82
N GLN A 9 4.71 -14.07 -4.04
CA GLN A 9 4.49 -15.13 -3.06
C GLN A 9 4.22 -16.45 -3.77
N GLY A 10 5.04 -17.46 -3.49
CA GLY A 10 4.97 -18.75 -4.17
C GLY A 10 5.08 -18.59 -5.68
N ASN A 11 4.04 -19.02 -6.40
CA ASN A 11 3.95 -18.96 -7.86
C ASN A 11 3.22 -17.72 -8.40
N LYS A 12 2.94 -16.71 -7.58
CA LYS A 12 2.19 -15.50 -7.98
C LYS A 12 3.08 -14.27 -7.88
N ALA A 13 3.20 -13.52 -8.96
CA ALA A 13 3.88 -12.22 -8.98
C ALA A 13 2.94 -11.13 -9.51
N LEU A 14 2.85 -10.02 -8.79
CA LEU A 14 2.09 -8.84 -9.20
C LEU A 14 3.08 -7.70 -9.44
N ILE A 15 2.99 -7.07 -10.61
CA ILE A 15 3.89 -6.00 -11.02
C ILE A 15 3.08 -4.76 -11.38
N GLY A 16 3.32 -3.69 -10.64
CA GLY A 16 2.63 -2.42 -10.77
C GLY A 16 3.23 -1.53 -11.84
N MET A 17 2.35 -0.87 -12.58
CA MET A 17 2.69 0.17 -13.54
C MET A 17 1.87 1.42 -13.23
N PRO A 18 2.21 2.15 -12.14
CA PRO A 18 1.59 3.43 -11.85
C PRO A 18 1.93 4.42 -12.98
N ALA A 19 0.89 5.09 -13.49
CA ALA A 19 0.96 6.08 -14.55
C ALA A 19 0.07 7.29 -14.22
N THR A 20 0.33 8.43 -14.85
CA THR A 20 -0.33 9.71 -14.53
C THR A 20 -1.67 9.93 -15.26
N LYS A 21 -2.21 8.91 -15.93
CA LYS A 21 -3.51 8.90 -16.64
C LYS A 21 -4.08 7.46 -16.57
N ASN A 22 -5.27 7.19 -17.14
CA ASN A 22 -6.06 5.93 -17.13
C ASN A 22 -5.31 4.62 -17.54
N MET A 23 -3.99 4.66 -17.61
CA MET A 23 -3.04 3.62 -17.96
C MET A 23 -2.47 2.90 -16.73
N SER A 24 -2.79 3.34 -15.50
CA SER A 24 -2.34 2.63 -14.29
C SER A 24 -2.91 1.22 -14.23
N ALA A 25 -2.04 0.25 -13.95
CA ALA A 25 -2.42 -1.16 -13.91
C ALA A 25 -1.48 -1.98 -13.04
N VAL A 26 -1.96 -3.16 -12.64
CA VAL A 26 -1.13 -4.22 -12.06
C VAL A 26 -1.21 -5.43 -12.96
N TYR A 27 -0.06 -5.97 -13.36
CA TYR A 27 0.04 -7.15 -14.20
C TYR A 27 0.30 -8.37 -13.31
N VAL A 28 -0.51 -9.40 -13.50
CA VAL A 28 -0.43 -10.66 -12.74
C VAL A 28 0.32 -11.68 -13.59
N PHE A 29 1.36 -12.24 -13.01
CA PHE A 29 2.12 -13.35 -13.55
C PHE A 29 1.96 -14.58 -12.64
N ILE A 30 1.73 -15.73 -13.26
CA ILE A 30 1.67 -17.03 -12.58
C ILE A 30 2.79 -17.91 -13.09
N PHE A 31 3.57 -18.48 -12.18
CA PHE A 31 4.60 -19.46 -12.51
C PHE A 31 3.94 -20.83 -12.67
N ASN A 32 4.11 -21.44 -13.85
CA ASN A 32 3.52 -22.74 -14.18
C ASN A 32 4.47 -23.93 -13.92
N GLY A 33 5.62 -23.70 -13.28
CA GLY A 33 6.68 -24.69 -13.08
C GLY A 33 7.87 -24.53 -14.03
N ASN A 34 7.67 -23.91 -15.20
CA ASN A 34 8.71 -23.71 -16.20
C ASN A 34 8.94 -22.23 -16.55
N SER A 35 7.86 -21.44 -16.60
CA SER A 35 7.91 -20.03 -16.99
C SER A 35 6.88 -19.19 -16.23
N TRP A 36 7.16 -17.89 -16.12
CA TRP A 36 6.21 -16.89 -15.67
C TRP A 36 5.29 -16.50 -16.83
N VAL A 37 3.98 -16.70 -16.66
CA VAL A 37 2.97 -16.38 -17.67
C VAL A 37 2.10 -15.22 -17.18
N GLN A 38 2.01 -14.16 -17.97
CA GLN A 38 1.10 -13.04 -17.67
C GLN A 38 -0.35 -13.51 -17.89
N GLY A 39 -1.12 -13.65 -16.80
CA GLY A 39 -2.47 -14.23 -16.83
C GLY A 39 -3.58 -13.18 -16.72
N GLN A 40 -3.32 -12.03 -16.10
CA GLN A 40 -4.35 -11.01 -15.86
C GLN A 40 -3.76 -9.61 -15.79
N LYS A 41 -4.58 -8.61 -16.12
CA LYS A 41 -4.33 -7.19 -15.88
C LYS A 41 -5.40 -6.66 -14.93
N LEU A 42 -5.01 -6.18 -13.77
CA LEU A 42 -5.88 -5.52 -12.80
C LEU A 42 -5.85 -4.02 -13.04
N VAL A 43 -7.03 -3.41 -12.95
CA VAL A 43 -7.24 -1.97 -13.06
C VAL A 43 -8.15 -1.52 -11.91
N ALA A 44 -8.14 -0.23 -11.59
CA ALA A 44 -9.11 0.36 -10.67
C ALA A 44 -10.52 0.42 -11.29
N ASP A 45 -11.56 0.59 -10.47
CA ASP A 45 -12.95 0.78 -10.93
C ASP A 45 -13.09 2.04 -11.77
N ASN A 46 -12.43 3.11 -11.36
CA ASN A 46 -12.42 4.38 -12.06
C ASN A 46 -10.97 4.78 -12.41
N PRO A 47 -10.42 4.26 -13.52
CA PRO A 47 -9.02 4.49 -13.90
C PRO A 47 -8.65 5.97 -14.06
N SER A 48 -9.61 6.86 -14.30
CA SER A 48 -9.35 8.29 -14.42
C SER A 48 -9.19 9.01 -13.10
N LEU A 49 -9.61 8.42 -11.98
CA LEU A 49 -9.42 8.99 -10.64
C LEU A 49 -8.34 8.26 -9.84
N SER A 50 -7.95 7.06 -10.27
CA SER A 50 -6.99 6.21 -9.54
C SER A 50 -5.55 6.38 -10.06
N TYR A 51 -5.05 7.62 -10.01
CA TYR A 51 -3.67 7.91 -10.35
C TYR A 51 -2.71 7.19 -9.41
N GLY A 52 -1.75 6.47 -9.97
CA GLY A 52 -0.80 5.69 -9.17
C GLY A 52 -1.30 4.32 -8.72
N PHE A 53 -2.38 3.77 -9.30
CA PHE A 53 -2.77 2.38 -9.03
C PHE A 53 -1.62 1.42 -9.35
N GLY A 54 -1.22 0.61 -8.35
CA GLY A 54 -0.05 -0.25 -8.45
C GLY A 54 1.25 0.41 -8.00
N ALA A 55 1.21 1.57 -7.34
CA ALA A 55 2.40 2.21 -6.76
C ALA A 55 3.04 1.37 -5.65
N SER A 56 2.21 0.64 -4.89
CA SER A 56 2.64 -0.31 -3.88
C SER A 56 1.76 -1.55 -3.95
N ILE A 57 2.34 -2.72 -3.67
CA ILE A 57 1.64 -4.00 -3.76
C ILE A 57 2.13 -4.92 -2.65
N ALA A 58 1.20 -5.63 -1.99
CA ALA A 58 1.52 -6.72 -1.07
C ALA A 58 0.64 -7.93 -1.33
N ILE A 59 1.15 -9.14 -1.07
CA ILE A 59 0.42 -10.41 -1.24
C ILE A 59 0.57 -11.24 0.03
N SER A 60 -0.55 -11.81 0.49
CA SER A 60 -0.58 -12.87 1.49
C SER A 60 -1.60 -13.91 1.06
N ASP A 61 -1.10 -15.07 0.66
CA ASP A 61 -1.85 -16.24 0.19
C ASP A 61 -2.76 -15.89 -1.00
N ASN A 62 -4.05 -15.77 -0.74
CA ASN A 62 -5.06 -15.45 -1.75
C ASN A 62 -5.59 -14.02 -1.63
N LEU A 63 -4.90 -13.15 -0.90
CA LEU A 63 -5.24 -11.76 -0.70
C LEU A 63 -4.10 -10.88 -1.21
N ALA A 64 -4.44 -9.81 -1.91
CA ALA A 64 -3.49 -8.81 -2.36
C ALA A 64 -4.01 -7.41 -2.04
N LEU A 65 -3.10 -6.52 -1.67
CA LEU A 65 -3.35 -5.09 -1.55
C LEU A 65 -2.62 -4.34 -2.66
N VAL A 66 -3.27 -3.33 -3.21
CA VAL A 66 -2.74 -2.45 -4.26
C VAL A 66 -3.00 -1.00 -3.86
N GLY A 67 -1.93 -0.25 -3.62
CA GLY A 67 -2.01 1.16 -3.25
C GLY A 67 -2.23 2.09 -4.44
N VAL A 68 -2.92 3.21 -4.16
CA VAL A 68 -3.29 4.28 -5.08
C VAL A 68 -3.08 5.63 -4.39
N PRO A 69 -1.84 6.07 -4.16
CA PRO A 69 -1.57 7.28 -3.39
C PRO A 69 -1.90 8.59 -4.12
N GLY A 70 -2.05 8.58 -5.45
CA GLY A 70 -2.06 9.79 -6.28
C GLY A 70 -3.42 10.47 -6.48
N GLY A 71 -4.47 10.07 -5.77
CA GLY A 71 -5.76 10.77 -5.74
C GLY A 71 -5.79 11.91 -4.71
N ASP A 72 -6.88 12.68 -4.67
CA ASP A 72 -7.10 13.71 -3.63
C ASP A 72 -7.04 13.08 -2.23
N VAL A 73 -7.68 11.91 -2.08
CA VAL A 73 -7.50 11.03 -0.93
C VAL A 73 -6.81 9.77 -1.43
N GLY A 74 -5.79 9.31 -0.71
CA GLY A 74 -5.12 8.07 -1.05
C GLY A 74 -6.01 6.86 -0.76
N GLU A 75 -5.91 5.83 -1.59
CA GLU A 75 -6.77 4.65 -1.50
C GLU A 75 -5.96 3.35 -1.59
N VAL A 76 -6.53 2.27 -1.07
CA VAL A 76 -6.04 0.91 -1.27
C VAL A 76 -7.15 0.03 -1.82
N TYR A 77 -6.80 -0.80 -2.78
CA TYR A 77 -7.65 -1.86 -3.30
C TYR A 77 -7.20 -3.21 -2.76
N SER A 78 -8.14 -3.99 -2.23
CA SER A 78 -7.92 -5.41 -1.93
C SER A 78 -8.51 -6.30 -3.02
N PHE A 79 -7.79 -7.34 -3.39
CA PHE A 79 -8.21 -8.36 -4.35
C PHE A 79 -8.11 -9.75 -3.74
N SER A 80 -9.02 -10.64 -4.09
CA SER A 80 -8.99 -12.04 -3.67
C SER A 80 -8.72 -12.97 -4.85
N PHE A 81 -7.82 -13.92 -4.68
CA PHE A 81 -7.51 -14.96 -5.66
C PHE A 81 -8.41 -16.17 -5.44
N ASN A 82 -9.11 -16.63 -6.49
CA ASN A 82 -10.01 -17.78 -6.42
C ASN A 82 -9.36 -19.11 -6.82
N GLY A 83 -8.04 -19.14 -7.03
CA GLY A 83 -7.30 -20.29 -7.57
C GLY A 83 -6.92 -20.16 -9.04
N SER A 84 -7.52 -19.23 -9.78
CA SER A 84 -7.21 -18.97 -11.20
C SER A 84 -7.06 -17.48 -11.49
N THR A 85 -7.96 -16.64 -10.97
CA THR A 85 -7.98 -15.20 -11.23
C THR A 85 -8.11 -14.41 -9.93
N TRP A 86 -7.63 -13.16 -9.98
CA TRP A 86 -7.84 -12.16 -8.94
C TRP A 86 -9.16 -11.42 -9.20
N GLY A 87 -10.02 -11.35 -8.20
CA GLY A 87 -11.33 -10.71 -8.26
C GLY A 87 -11.75 -10.14 -6.90
N ASN A 88 -13.05 -10.02 -6.65
CA ASN A 88 -13.63 -9.51 -5.38
C ASN A 88 -12.98 -8.20 -4.90
N ARG A 89 -12.76 -7.29 -5.85
CA ARG A 89 -12.13 -6.01 -5.60
C ARG A 89 -12.93 -5.20 -4.57
N LYS A 90 -12.27 -4.73 -3.51
CA LYS A 90 -12.81 -3.80 -2.53
C LYS A 90 -11.85 -2.64 -2.35
N LYS A 91 -12.40 -1.45 -2.08
CA LYS A 91 -11.64 -0.23 -1.89
C LYS A 91 -11.82 0.25 -0.46
N PHE A 92 -10.76 0.74 0.16
CA PHE A 92 -10.78 1.36 1.47
C PHE A 92 -9.73 2.46 1.57
N SER A 93 -9.93 3.38 2.50
CA SER A 93 -9.08 4.52 2.81
C SER A 93 -8.96 4.67 4.32
N ALA A 94 -8.05 5.52 4.78
CA ALA A 94 -8.04 5.97 6.17
C ALA A 94 -9.32 6.74 6.52
N HIS A 95 -9.77 6.65 7.78
CA HIS A 95 -10.92 7.39 8.28
C HIS A 95 -10.75 8.91 8.19
N ASP A 96 -9.53 9.40 8.45
CA ASP A 96 -9.17 10.82 8.39
C ASP A 96 -8.85 11.32 6.96
N SER A 97 -9.07 10.48 5.94
CA SER A 97 -9.00 10.87 4.52
C SER A 97 -7.65 11.45 4.10
N ARG A 98 -6.54 10.81 4.48
CA ARG A 98 -5.20 11.31 4.14
C ARG A 98 -4.81 11.18 2.68
N HIS A 99 -4.16 12.24 2.21
CA HIS A 99 -3.42 12.27 0.97
C HIS A 99 -2.28 11.24 1.03
N ASN A 100 -1.89 10.67 -0.12
CA ASN A 100 -0.83 9.66 -0.21
C ASN A 100 -1.07 8.36 0.60
N PHE A 101 -2.24 8.13 1.20
CA PHE A 101 -2.58 6.83 1.78
C PHE A 101 -2.43 5.72 0.72
N GLY A 102 -1.86 4.58 1.11
CA GLY A 102 -1.49 3.53 0.17
C GLY A 102 -0.12 3.74 -0.48
N ARG A 103 0.69 4.71 -0.03
CA ARG A 103 2.07 4.87 -0.50
C ARG A 103 2.90 3.62 -0.24
N PHE A 104 2.73 3.03 0.95
CA PHE A 104 3.25 1.72 1.28
C PHE A 104 2.12 0.85 1.83
N VAL A 105 2.11 -0.41 1.43
CA VAL A 105 1.19 -1.43 1.94
C VAL A 105 1.99 -2.65 2.38
N ILE A 106 1.63 -3.18 3.54
CA ILE A 106 2.14 -4.43 4.07
C ILE A 106 0.92 -5.30 4.38
N LEU A 107 1.00 -6.58 4.04
CA LEU A 107 -0.08 -7.53 4.25
C LEU A 107 0.47 -8.82 4.87
N ARG A 108 -0.20 -9.31 5.91
CA ARG A 108 0.07 -10.60 6.55
C ARG A 108 -1.26 -11.23 6.97
N GLY A 109 -1.61 -12.36 6.38
CA GLY A 109 -2.92 -12.99 6.59
C GLY A 109 -4.05 -12.00 6.28
N ASN A 110 -4.88 -11.71 7.28
CA ASN A 110 -5.97 -10.74 7.21
C ASN A 110 -5.62 -9.37 7.82
N ALA A 111 -4.36 -9.13 8.19
CA ALA A 111 -3.91 -7.88 8.80
C ALA A 111 -3.05 -7.07 7.82
N ALA A 112 -3.23 -5.76 7.83
CA ALA A 112 -2.53 -4.85 6.94
C ALA A 112 -2.00 -3.62 7.67
N VAL A 113 -0.82 -3.15 7.24
CA VAL A 113 -0.33 -1.81 7.56
C VAL A 113 -0.34 -0.99 6.28
N VAL A 114 -0.96 0.17 6.32
CA VAL A 114 -0.98 1.12 5.20
C VAL A 114 -0.37 2.43 5.66
N VAL A 115 0.50 3.01 4.84
CA VAL A 115 1.21 4.24 5.18
C VAL A 115 0.79 5.36 4.23
N ALA A 116 0.52 6.52 4.83
CA ALA A 116 0.43 7.80 4.16
C ALA A 116 1.70 8.59 4.49
N THR A 117 2.44 9.04 3.47
CA THR A 117 3.64 9.85 3.70
C THR A 117 3.47 11.24 3.11
N THR A 118 3.99 12.24 3.80
CA THR A 118 4.21 13.55 3.19
C THR A 118 5.66 13.66 2.75
N ASP A 119 5.85 13.90 1.45
CA ASP A 119 7.13 14.29 0.88
C ASP A 119 7.31 15.81 0.98
N TYR A 120 8.57 16.23 1.15
CA TYR A 120 9.03 17.58 1.51
C TYR A 120 8.52 18.74 0.62
N HIS A 121 7.84 18.43 -0.49
CA HIS A 121 7.52 19.39 -1.55
C HIS A 121 6.03 19.58 -1.82
N PHE A 122 5.14 18.88 -1.11
CA PHE A 122 3.69 19.00 -1.31
C PHE A 122 2.98 19.47 -0.05
N GLN A 123 3.30 20.69 0.39
CA GLN A 123 2.35 21.44 1.22
C GLN A 123 1.25 21.95 0.30
N ILE A 124 0.12 21.26 0.25
CA ILE A 124 -1.12 21.91 -0.15
C ILE A 124 -1.41 22.91 0.97
N SER A 125 -1.64 24.17 0.64
CA SER A 125 -1.89 25.22 1.63
C SER A 125 -3.02 24.81 2.58
N GLY A 126 -2.71 24.59 3.86
CA GLY A 126 -3.65 24.10 4.88
C GLY A 126 -3.37 22.67 5.38
N ASP A 127 -2.51 21.91 4.70
CA ASP A 127 -2.15 20.55 5.09
C ASP A 127 -1.07 20.57 6.17
N THR A 128 -1.49 20.40 7.43
CA THR A 128 -0.62 20.24 8.60
C THR A 128 -0.33 18.77 8.91
N PHE A 129 -0.79 17.85 8.06
CA PHE A 129 -0.72 16.43 8.37
C PHE A 129 0.69 15.91 8.13
N GLY A 130 1.27 15.35 9.19
CA GLY A 130 2.46 14.53 9.09
C GLY A 130 2.22 13.22 8.35
N SER A 131 3.26 12.40 8.25
CA SER A 131 3.08 11.02 7.81
C SER A 131 2.32 10.22 8.87
N ALA A 132 1.63 9.15 8.44
CA ALA A 132 0.91 8.24 9.31
C ALA A 132 0.99 6.79 8.84
N ALA A 133 0.94 5.88 9.81
CA ALA A 133 0.78 4.45 9.60
C ALA A 133 -0.53 3.98 10.24
N TYR A 134 -1.28 3.19 9.48
CA TYR A 134 -2.61 2.72 9.84
C TYR A 134 -2.61 1.20 9.85
N PHE A 135 -3.19 0.63 10.89
CA PHE A 135 -3.37 -0.81 11.04
C PHE A 135 -4.82 -1.18 10.74
N PHE A 136 -5.01 -2.13 9.82
CA PHE A 136 -6.30 -2.65 9.44
C PHE A 136 -6.39 -4.16 9.64
N THR A 137 -7.58 -4.64 9.97
CA THR A 137 -7.92 -6.07 9.96
C THR A 137 -9.09 -6.30 9.02
N LEU A 138 -8.98 -7.32 8.17
CA LEU A 138 -10.08 -7.78 7.31
C LEU A 138 -11.02 -8.67 8.12
N GLU A 139 -12.26 -8.20 8.28
CA GLU A 139 -13.36 -8.92 8.93
C GLU A 139 -14.48 -9.17 7.92
N GLY A 140 -14.70 -10.45 7.60
CA GLY A 140 -15.58 -10.85 6.52
C GLY A 140 -15.08 -10.29 5.18
N SER A 141 -15.69 -9.19 4.71
CA SER A 141 -15.32 -8.50 3.47
C SER A 141 -14.88 -7.05 3.65
N GLN A 142 -14.78 -6.59 4.90
CA GLN A 142 -14.53 -5.18 5.23
C GLN A 142 -13.19 -5.02 5.93
N TRP A 143 -12.42 -4.02 5.51
CA TRP A 143 -11.21 -3.61 6.21
C TRP A 143 -11.58 -2.65 7.33
N ILE A 144 -11.29 -3.05 8.56
CA ILE A 144 -11.57 -2.26 9.75
C ILE A 144 -10.28 -1.60 10.22
N GLU A 145 -10.25 -0.28 10.24
CA GLU A 145 -9.15 0.48 10.83
C GLU A 145 -9.16 0.27 12.36
N ARG A 146 -8.06 -0.24 12.90
CA ARG A 146 -7.91 -0.56 14.33
C ARG A 146 -7.10 0.47 15.08
N GLN A 147 -6.11 1.03 14.41
CA GLN A 147 -5.18 1.97 15.00
C GLN A 147 -4.58 2.84 13.90
N ALA A 148 -4.33 4.10 14.23
CA ALA A 148 -3.54 5.00 13.44
C ALA A 148 -2.45 5.61 14.33
N ILE A 149 -1.26 5.80 13.76
CA ILE A 149 -0.15 6.49 14.41
C ILE A 149 0.34 7.53 13.42
N ALA A 150 0.38 8.78 13.85
CA ALA A 150 0.73 9.91 13.01
C ALA A 150 1.79 10.78 13.69
N SER A 151 2.69 11.33 12.90
CA SER A 151 3.63 12.35 13.37
C SER A 151 4.00 13.31 12.23
N THR A 152 4.02 14.59 12.56
CA THR A 152 4.49 15.70 11.70
C THR A 152 5.96 15.63 11.36
N ASP A 153 6.73 14.90 12.16
CA ASP A 153 8.19 14.87 12.09
C ASP A 153 8.70 13.69 11.26
N TRP A 154 7.80 12.77 10.90
CA TRP A 154 8.14 11.61 10.08
C TRP A 154 8.26 12.00 8.61
N ARG A 155 9.50 12.14 8.12
CA ARG A 155 9.80 12.33 6.70
C ARG A 155 10.67 11.20 6.18
N GLY A 156 10.45 10.85 4.91
CA GLY A 156 11.19 9.77 4.24
C GLY A 156 10.89 8.38 4.77
N ILE A 157 9.68 8.13 5.29
CA ILE A 157 9.34 6.86 5.95
C ILE A 157 9.73 5.66 5.10
N SER A 158 10.52 4.77 5.69
CA SER A 158 10.70 3.39 5.27
C SER A 158 10.00 2.47 6.26
N VAL A 159 9.43 1.38 5.76
CA VAL A 159 8.68 0.44 6.59
C VAL A 159 9.21 -0.97 6.43
N ALA A 160 9.33 -1.69 7.53
CA ALA A 160 9.63 -3.11 7.53
C ALA A 160 8.76 -3.82 8.57
N LEU A 161 8.31 -5.03 8.24
CA LEU A 161 7.55 -5.87 9.16
C LEU A 161 8.35 -7.14 9.44
N SER A 162 8.50 -7.48 10.72
CA SER A 162 9.03 -8.78 11.14
C SER A 162 8.18 -9.33 12.27
N ALA A 163 7.73 -10.58 12.12
CA ALA A 163 6.82 -11.24 13.06
C ALA A 163 5.63 -10.33 13.45
N ASN A 164 5.65 -9.79 14.67
CA ASN A 164 4.64 -8.91 15.23
C ASN A 164 5.07 -7.43 15.35
N ARG A 165 6.18 -7.04 14.73
CA ARG A 165 6.75 -5.69 14.86
C ARG A 165 6.81 -5.00 13.52
N LEU A 166 6.28 -3.77 13.49
CA LEU A 166 6.50 -2.80 12.44
C LEU A 166 7.65 -1.90 12.84
N LEU A 167 8.66 -1.82 12.00
CA LEU A 167 9.70 -0.79 12.06
C LEU A 167 9.31 0.32 11.09
N LEU A 168 9.24 1.54 11.59
CA LEU A 168 9.13 2.77 10.80
C LEU A 168 10.44 3.53 10.92
N GLY A 169 11.20 3.66 9.83
CA GLY A 169 12.39 4.51 9.79
C GLY A 169 12.04 5.87 9.18
N ALA A 170 12.29 6.96 9.88
CA ALA A 170 12.15 8.35 9.44
C ALA A 170 13.54 9.00 9.34
N PRO A 171 14.29 8.80 8.24
CA PRO A 171 15.68 9.23 8.11
C PRO A 171 15.86 10.75 8.02
N THR A 172 14.78 11.53 7.84
CA THR A 172 14.84 12.99 7.76
C THR A 172 13.90 13.66 8.77
N ASP A 173 14.17 13.44 10.05
CA ASP A 173 13.52 14.19 11.13
C ASP A 173 14.19 15.58 11.28
N PRO A 174 13.49 16.71 11.04
CA PRO A 174 14.10 18.03 11.18
C PRO A 174 14.42 18.41 12.63
N THR A 175 14.00 17.62 13.62
CA THR A 175 14.30 17.82 15.04
C THR A 175 15.53 17.03 15.53
N HIS A 176 16.04 16.10 14.70
CA HIS A 176 17.21 15.27 15.01
C HIS A 176 18.10 15.12 13.77
N ASP A 177 19.34 15.59 13.83
CA ASP A 177 20.31 15.56 12.70
C ASP A 177 20.68 14.15 12.19
N ASP A 178 20.18 13.07 12.83
CA ASP A 178 20.58 11.68 12.58
C ASP A 178 19.44 10.75 12.08
N GLY A 179 18.21 11.26 11.92
CA GLY A 179 17.03 10.45 11.60
C GLY A 179 16.58 9.55 12.77
N VAL A 180 15.31 9.11 12.76
CA VAL A 180 14.72 8.37 13.89
C VAL A 180 14.07 7.07 13.43
N GLY A 181 14.28 5.98 14.17
CA GLY A 181 13.58 4.70 13.99
C GLY A 181 12.56 4.47 15.10
N TYR A 182 11.33 4.13 14.73
CA TYR A 182 10.25 3.76 15.65
C TYR A 182 9.91 2.28 15.49
N ILE A 183 9.83 1.55 16.60
CA ILE A 183 9.35 0.17 16.63
C ILE A 183 7.97 0.15 17.27
N TYR A 184 7.00 -0.37 16.54
CA TYR A 184 5.65 -0.59 17.03
C TYR A 184 5.37 -2.09 17.07
N GLU A 185 4.83 -2.56 18.19
CA GLU A 185 4.29 -3.92 18.29
C GLU A 185 2.82 -3.87 17.92
N PHE A 186 2.42 -4.68 16.94
CA PHE A 186 1.02 -4.89 16.59
C PHE A 186 0.62 -6.30 17.04
N PRO A 187 -0.57 -6.46 17.65
CA PRO A 187 -1.11 -7.78 17.91
C PRO A 187 -1.54 -8.39 16.57
N PHE A 188 -0.77 -9.37 16.10
CA PHE A 188 -1.18 -10.26 15.01
C PHE A 188 -1.68 -11.57 15.60
#